data_AF-A0A3P7PBQ1-F1
#
_entry.id   AF-A0A3P7PBQ1-F1
#
_cell.length_a   1.000
_cell.length_b   1.000
_cell.length_c   1.000
_cell.angle_alpha   90.00
_cell.angle_beta   90.00
_cell.angle_gamma   90.00
#
_symmetry.space_group_name_H-M   'P 1'
#
loop_
_entity.id
_entity.type
_entity.pdbx_description
1 polymer ?
#
loop_
_entity_poly.entity_id
_entity_poly.type
_entity_poly.pdbx_seq_one_letter_code
_entity_poly.pdbx_strand_id
1 'polypeptide(L)'
;MAIIGVSNNSGRNGVAIVMSDKAHSALIEWKQVSDRMTYARFKGSAISRIIMPLTSAIGEYGIGKLCTNGERLLRYAEKYELFVTNTCFRYRRKRLVTWNSPDNQHFNQIDYILISSSWKSSVLDSHSYRGAEMSNLHGSDHVMVPVKIRIKLTTHRKQHPPRFLNYLKKFGESERISNRIIQASQWYKYH
;
A
#
# COMPACT_ATOMS: atom_id res chain seq x y z
N MET A 1 9.69 -0.17 -13.60
CA MET A 1 9.66 0.38 -12.22
C MET A 1 8.92 1.70 -12.31
N ALA A 2 7.87 1.87 -11.51
CA ALA A 2 7.01 3.05 -11.53
C ALA A 2 7.22 3.86 -10.24
N ILE A 3 7.20 5.19 -10.37
CA ILE A 3 7.34 6.14 -9.25
C ILE A 3 6.10 7.03 -9.27
N ILE A 4 5.45 7.18 -8.12
CA ILE A 4 4.32 8.10 -7.96
C ILE A 4 4.62 9.00 -6.78
N GLY A 5 4.70 10.31 -7.02
CA GLY A 5 5.03 11.29 -6.02
C GLY A 5 4.98 12.69 -6.60
N VAL A 6 4.82 13.68 -5.72
CA VAL A 6 4.93 15.08 -6.11
C VAL A 6 6.39 15.49 -6.02
N SER A 7 7.00 15.75 -7.17
CA SER A 7 8.23 16.53 -7.25
C SER A 7 7.83 18.00 -7.27
N ASN A 8 7.80 18.64 -6.10
CA ASN A 8 7.84 20.10 -6.08
C ASN A 8 9.26 20.52 -6.48
N ASN A 9 9.40 21.53 -7.35
CA ASN A 9 10.69 22.12 -7.75
C ASN A 9 11.58 22.57 -6.57
N SER A 10 11.05 22.57 -5.33
CA SER A 10 11.80 22.83 -4.11
C SER A 10 12.48 21.60 -3.49
N GLY A 11 12.30 20.39 -4.03
CA GLY A 11 13.06 19.17 -3.69
C GLY A 11 12.98 18.67 -2.23
N ARG A 12 12.28 19.39 -1.33
CA ARG A 12 12.40 19.20 0.13
C ARG A 12 11.25 18.42 0.78
N ASN A 13 10.08 18.32 0.13
CA ASN A 13 8.83 17.91 0.82
C ASN A 13 8.04 16.81 0.08
N GLY A 14 8.69 15.99 -0.75
CA GLY A 14 7.98 14.98 -1.55
C GLY A 14 8.00 13.60 -0.91
N VAL A 15 6.84 13.06 -0.51
CA VAL A 15 6.68 11.61 -0.28
C VAL A 15 6.34 10.96 -1.62
N ALA A 16 7.15 9.99 -2.02
CA ALA A 16 6.92 9.19 -3.23
C ALA A 16 6.80 7.70 -2.88
N ILE A 17 5.92 7.00 -3.59
CA ILE A 17 5.86 5.54 -3.57
C ILE A 17 6.52 5.02 -4.85
N VAL A 18 7.55 4.21 -4.67
CA VAL A 18 8.21 3.50 -5.75
C VAL A 18 7.73 2.05 -5.76
N MET A 19 7.33 1.55 -6.92
CA MET A 19 6.71 0.23 -7.04
C MET A 19 7.07 -0.48 -8.35
N SER A 20 6.86 -1.80 -8.39
CA SER A 20 7.01 -2.58 -9.63
C SER A 20 5.89 -2.26 -10.62
N ASP A 21 6.12 -2.49 -11.92
CA ASP A 21 5.09 -2.22 -12.95
C ASP A 21 3.85 -3.10 -12.76
N LYS A 22 4.03 -4.30 -12.22
CA LYS A 22 2.93 -5.20 -11.82
C LYS A 22 2.09 -4.60 -10.69
N ALA A 23 2.72 -3.97 -9.70
CA ALA A 23 2.01 -3.29 -8.61
C ALA A 23 1.32 -2.02 -9.13
N HIS A 24 1.96 -1.29 -10.04
CA HIS A 24 1.36 -0.13 -10.70
C HIS A 24 0.09 -0.50 -11.48
N SER A 25 0.09 -1.62 -12.22
CA SER A 25 -1.12 -2.12 -12.91
C SER A 25 -2.25 -2.52 -11.96
N ALA A 26 -1.96 -2.73 -10.68
CA ALA A 26 -2.95 -2.97 -9.65
C ALA A 26 -3.40 -1.68 -8.95
N LEU A 27 -2.77 -0.54 -9.20
CA LEU A 27 -3.15 0.72 -8.57
C LEU A 27 -4.54 1.14 -9.06
N ILE A 28 -5.43 1.41 -8.10
CA ILE A 28 -6.77 1.96 -8.34
C ILE A 28 -6.73 3.47 -8.18
N GLU A 29 -6.02 3.95 -7.16
CA GLU A 29 -6.04 5.33 -6.76
C GLU A 29 -4.75 5.67 -6.03
N TRP A 30 -4.24 6.87 -6.26
CA TRP A 30 -3.17 7.48 -5.48
C TRP A 30 -3.52 8.93 -5.19
N LYS A 31 -3.24 9.39 -3.98
CA LYS A 31 -3.51 10.75 -3.53
C LYS A 31 -2.37 11.25 -2.65
N GLN A 32 -1.90 12.46 -2.92
CA GLN A 32 -1.16 13.21 -1.91
C GLN A 32 -2.16 13.75 -0.89
N VAL A 33 -1.93 13.46 0.40
CA VAL A 33 -2.77 13.98 1.48
C VAL A 33 -2.12 15.22 2.10
N SER A 34 -0.79 15.24 2.17
CA SER A 34 0.00 16.41 2.58
C SER A 34 1.44 16.29 2.08
N ASP A 35 2.26 17.29 2.40
CA ASP A 35 3.72 17.29 2.23
C ASP A 35 4.40 16.06 2.88
N ARG A 36 3.77 15.39 3.85
CA ARG A 36 4.35 14.27 4.59
C ARG A 36 3.56 12.97 4.50
N MET A 37 2.48 12.94 3.73
CA MET A 37 1.60 11.78 3.68
C MET A 37 1.03 11.59 2.29
N THR A 38 1.12 10.36 1.81
CA THR A 38 0.50 9.91 0.57
C THR A 38 -0.25 8.61 0.80
N TYR A 39 -1.32 8.44 0.03
CA TYR A 39 -2.22 7.30 0.08
C TYR A 39 -2.23 6.61 -1.28
N ALA A 40 -2.19 5.28 -1.27
CA ALA A 40 -2.37 4.46 -2.47
C ALA A 40 -3.34 3.31 -2.19
N ARG A 41 -4.26 3.07 -3.12
CA ARG A 41 -5.19 1.96 -3.10
C ARG A 41 -4.87 1.00 -4.24
N PHE A 42 -4.74 -0.28 -3.91
CA PHE A 42 -4.46 -1.34 -4.88
C PHE A 42 -5.65 -2.29 -5.01
N LYS A 43 -5.79 -2.86 -6.21
CA LYS A 43 -6.68 -3.96 -6.53
C LYS A 43 -6.09 -5.24 -5.98
N GLY A 44 -6.83 -5.88 -5.07
CA GLY A 44 -6.43 -7.16 -4.50
C GLY A 44 -7.55 -7.77 -3.68
N SER A 45 -7.44 -9.07 -3.44
CA SER A 45 -8.30 -9.79 -2.49
C SER A 45 -7.56 -9.92 -1.16
N ALA A 46 -8.01 -9.18 -0.15
CA ALA A 46 -7.49 -9.31 1.21
C ALA A 46 -8.04 -10.58 1.88
N ILE A 47 -7.38 -11.02 2.95
CA ILE A 47 -8.00 -11.96 3.90
C ILE A 47 -9.05 -11.17 4.71
N SER A 48 -10.09 -11.87 5.19
CA SER A 48 -11.21 -11.27 5.93
C SER A 48 -10.77 -10.30 7.03
N ARG A 49 -11.56 -9.23 7.19
CA ARG A 49 -11.37 -8.11 8.12
C ARG A 49 -11.49 -8.59 9.57
N ILE A 50 -10.47 -8.33 10.38
CA ILE A 50 -10.54 -8.41 11.85
C ILE A 50 -10.35 -6.98 12.37
N ILE A 51 -11.26 -6.53 13.23
CA ILE A 51 -11.15 -5.24 13.92
C ILE A 51 -9.90 -5.29 14.82
N MET A 52 -8.99 -4.33 14.65
CA MET A 52 -7.76 -4.27 15.45
C MET A 52 -7.90 -3.30 16.62
N PRO A 53 -7.57 -3.71 17.87
CA PRO A 53 -7.36 -2.75 18.96
C PRO A 53 -6.06 -1.95 18.76
N LEU A 54 -5.95 -0.77 19.36
CA LEU A 54 -4.78 0.13 19.27
C LEU A 54 -3.43 -0.58 19.44
N THR A 55 -3.32 -1.50 20.42
CA THR A 55 -2.09 -2.27 20.70
C THR A 55 -1.70 -3.21 19.55
N SER A 56 -2.65 -3.55 18.67
CA SER A 56 -2.44 -4.42 17.51
C SER A 56 -2.07 -3.66 16.24
N ALA A 57 -2.27 -2.34 16.20
CA ALA A 57 -1.95 -1.49 15.04
C ALA A 57 -0.43 -1.27 14.89
N ILE A 58 0.32 -1.35 15.99
CA ILE A 58 1.78 -1.25 16.01
C ILE A 58 2.40 -2.65 16.22
N GLY A 59 3.60 -2.86 15.68
CA GLY A 59 4.40 -4.04 15.93
C GLY A 59 5.32 -3.90 17.15
N GLU A 60 5.85 -5.04 17.62
CA GLU A 60 6.63 -5.14 18.86
C GLU A 60 8.05 -4.57 18.77
N TYR A 61 8.53 -4.26 17.56
CA TYR A 61 9.93 -3.92 17.31
C TYR A 61 10.15 -2.46 16.90
N GLY A 62 9.13 -1.60 17.04
CA GLY A 62 9.31 -0.16 16.89
C GLY A 62 10.29 0.41 17.93
N ILE A 63 11.00 1.48 17.58
CA ILE A 63 11.94 2.17 18.48
C ILE A 63 11.52 3.61 18.77
N GLY A 64 11.98 4.12 19.91
CA GLY A 64 11.75 5.50 20.33
C GLY A 64 10.60 5.65 21.33
N LYS A 65 10.44 6.86 21.86
CA LYS A 65 9.34 7.21 22.77
C LYS A 65 8.17 7.73 21.95
N LEU A 66 6.96 7.27 22.27
CA LEU A 66 5.75 7.79 21.65
C LEU A 66 5.58 9.28 21.99
N CYS A 67 5.51 10.11 20.96
CA CYS A 67 5.19 11.54 21.09
C CYS A 67 3.74 11.79 20.66
N THR A 68 3.24 13.01 20.87
CA THR A 68 1.86 13.41 20.49
C THR A 68 1.54 13.14 19.01
N ASN A 69 2.52 13.30 18.11
CA ASN A 69 2.34 12.98 16.70
C ASN A 69 2.22 11.46 16.46
N GLY A 70 3.00 10.66 17.18
CA GLY A 70 2.88 9.21 17.16
C GLY A 70 1.52 8.72 17.69
N GLU A 71 1.01 9.31 18.77
CA GLU A 71 -0.33 8.99 19.28
C GLU A 71 -1.43 9.30 18.26
N ARG A 72 -1.34 10.45 17.58
CA ARG A 72 -2.27 10.81 16.50
C ARG A 72 -2.21 9.81 15.35
N LEU A 73 -1.01 9.39 14.96
CA LEU A 73 -0.82 8.38 13.93
C LEU A 73 -1.44 7.03 14.33
N LEU A 74 -1.26 6.59 15.58
CA LEU A 74 -1.82 5.34 16.06
C LEU A 74 -3.34 5.38 16.15
N ARG A 75 -3.93 6.48 16.63
CA ARG A 75 -5.39 6.68 16.62
C ARG A 75 -5.96 6.68 15.20
N TYR A 76 -5.26 7.29 14.25
CA TYR A 76 -5.63 7.22 12.84
C TYR A 76 -5.55 5.79 12.31
N ALA A 77 -4.46 5.08 12.62
CA ALA A 77 -4.28 3.70 12.20
C ALA A 77 -5.38 2.78 12.76
N GLU A 78 -5.74 2.91 14.04
CA GLU A 78 -6.84 2.17 14.66
C GLU A 78 -8.17 2.47 13.97
N LYS A 79 -8.51 3.77 13.82
CA LYS A 79 -9.76 4.21 13.19
C LYS A 79 -9.98 3.66 11.79
N TYR A 80 -8.90 3.52 11.01
CA TYR A 80 -8.95 3.07 9.61
C TYR A 80 -8.46 1.64 9.42
N GLU A 81 -8.29 0.88 10.51
CA GLU A 81 -7.79 -0.52 10.50
C GLU A 81 -6.51 -0.66 9.67
N LEU A 82 -5.52 0.18 10.00
CA LEU A 82 -4.19 0.18 9.41
C LEU A 82 -3.17 -0.37 10.40
N PHE A 83 -2.12 -0.95 9.84
CA PHE A 83 -1.02 -1.55 10.56
C PHE A 83 0.31 -0.88 10.19
N VAL A 84 1.11 -0.54 11.19
CA VAL A 84 2.41 0.13 11.04
C VAL A 84 3.50 -0.90 10.70
N THR A 85 3.79 -1.05 9.42
CA THR A 85 4.59 -2.17 8.89
C THR A 85 6.04 -2.18 9.36
N ASN A 86 6.71 -1.02 9.41
CA ASN A 86 8.13 -0.92 9.79
C ASN A 86 8.39 -1.07 11.30
N THR A 87 7.38 -1.50 12.07
CA THR A 87 7.51 -1.85 13.49
C THR A 87 7.31 -3.34 13.75
N CYS A 88 7.01 -4.14 12.72
CA CYS A 88 6.59 -5.53 12.88
C CYS A 88 7.68 -6.59 12.73
N PHE A 89 8.86 -6.20 12.25
CA PHE A 89 9.99 -7.12 12.10
C PHE A 89 11.14 -6.78 13.05
N ARG A 90 11.74 -7.83 13.62
CA ARG A 90 12.90 -7.70 14.48
C ARG A 90 14.14 -7.42 13.64
N TYR A 91 14.65 -6.20 13.73
CA TYR A 91 15.94 -5.82 13.15
C TYR A 91 16.88 -5.21 14.18
N ARG A 92 18.17 -5.13 13.84
CA ARG A 92 19.12 -4.32 14.60
C ARG A 92 18.69 -2.86 14.55
N ARG A 93 18.83 -2.13 15.66
CA ARG A 93 18.43 -0.71 15.81
C ARG A 93 18.82 0.16 14.61
N LYS A 94 20.02 -0.01 14.06
CA LYS A 94 20.53 0.74 12.90
C LYS A 94 19.64 0.66 11.63
N ARG A 95 18.90 -0.44 11.44
CA ARG A 95 17.95 -0.68 10.32
C ARG A 95 16.51 -0.28 10.64
N LEU A 96 16.23 0.23 11.84
CA LEU A 96 14.91 0.71 12.24
C LEU A 96 14.84 2.24 12.25
N VAL A 97 16.00 2.90 12.31
CA VAL A 97 16.11 4.36 12.29
C VAL A 97 15.75 4.87 10.90
N THR A 98 14.84 5.83 10.85
CA THR A 98 14.38 6.48 9.61
C THR A 98 14.83 7.93 9.51
N TRP A 99 15.30 8.51 10.61
CA TRP A 99 15.82 9.88 10.65
C TRP A 99 17.03 10.01 11.57
N ASN A 100 18.03 10.78 11.12
CA ASN A 100 19.20 11.17 11.91
C ASN A 100 19.14 12.68 12.16
N SER A 101 19.46 13.11 13.37
CA SER A 101 19.68 14.53 13.61
C SER A 101 20.92 15.03 12.86
N PRO A 102 20.95 16.31 12.45
CA PRO A 102 22.10 16.89 11.76
C PRO A 102 23.43 16.78 12.53
N ASP A 103 23.36 16.71 13.86
CA ASP A 103 24.51 16.52 14.76
C ASP A 103 24.97 15.05 14.87
N ASN A 104 24.27 14.10 14.21
CA ASN A 104 24.47 12.65 14.31
C ASN A 104 24.37 12.06 15.73
N GLN A 105 23.73 12.76 16.68
CA GLN A 105 23.58 12.28 18.06
C GLN A 105 22.27 11.52 18.27
N HIS A 106 21.21 11.88 17.54
CA HIS A 106 19.87 11.37 17.72
C HIS A 106 19.43 10.52 16.53
N PHE A 107 18.94 9.33 16.83
CA PHE A 107 18.54 8.31 15.86
C PHE A 107 17.11 7.88 16.13
N ASN A 108 16.18 8.34 15.29
CA ASN A 108 14.74 8.21 15.52
C ASN A 108 14.04 7.42 14.41
N GLN A 109 12.91 6.82 14.76
CA GLN A 109 11.96 6.25 13.81
C GLN A 109 10.75 7.18 13.76
N ILE A 110 10.64 8.00 12.72
CA ILE A 110 9.56 9.00 12.55
C ILE A 110 8.79 8.83 11.24
N ASP A 111 9.40 8.20 10.23
CA ASP A 111 8.73 7.82 8.98
C ASP A 111 8.13 6.42 9.09
N TYR A 112 6.86 6.28 8.69
CA TYR A 112 6.09 5.06 8.84
C TYR A 112 5.36 4.67 7.56
N ILE A 113 5.27 3.36 7.31
CA ILE A 113 4.47 2.80 6.23
C ILE A 113 3.29 2.07 6.83
N LEU A 114 2.09 2.54 6.50
CA LEU A 114 0.84 1.96 6.95
C LEU A 114 0.20 1.13 5.84
N ILE A 115 -0.31 -0.04 6.18
CA ILE A 115 -1.08 -0.91 5.28
C ILE A 115 -2.40 -1.27 5.94
N SER A 116 -3.46 -1.56 5.17
CA SER A 116 -4.66 -2.16 5.77
C SER A 116 -4.30 -3.43 6.54
N SER A 117 -4.82 -3.57 7.75
CA SER A 117 -4.56 -4.69 8.65
C SER A 117 -4.92 -6.04 8.05
N SER A 118 -5.92 -6.07 7.16
CA SER A 118 -6.29 -7.25 6.36
C SER A 118 -5.15 -7.79 5.47
N TRP A 119 -4.17 -6.95 5.16
CA TRP A 119 -2.96 -7.28 4.39
C TRP A 119 -1.70 -7.36 5.27
N LYS A 120 -1.80 -7.28 6.59
CA LYS A 120 -0.65 -7.36 7.51
C LYS A 120 0.22 -8.59 7.23
N SER A 121 -0.39 -9.76 7.03
CA SER A 121 0.30 -11.03 6.72
C SER A 121 0.93 -11.08 5.31
N SER A 122 0.63 -10.09 4.47
CA SER A 122 1.24 -9.95 3.14
C SER A 122 2.53 -9.15 3.17
N VAL A 123 2.82 -8.43 4.25
CA VAL A 123 4.10 -7.75 4.44
C VAL A 123 5.17 -8.82 4.67
N LEU A 124 6.20 -8.82 3.83
CA LEU A 124 7.32 -9.77 3.89
C LEU A 124 8.56 -9.15 4.54
N ASP A 125 8.72 -7.83 4.42
CA ASP A 125 9.85 -7.09 4.97
C ASP A 125 9.49 -5.58 5.06
N SER A 126 10.01 -4.87 6.05
CA SER A 126 9.90 -3.42 6.21
C SER A 126 11.01 -2.91 7.14
N HIS A 127 12.11 -2.38 6.59
CA HIS A 127 13.24 -1.84 7.34
C HIS A 127 13.97 -0.76 6.55
N SER A 128 14.66 0.15 7.23
CA SER A 128 15.38 1.25 6.58
C SER A 128 16.69 0.79 5.92
N TYR A 129 16.98 1.34 4.74
CA TYR A 129 18.18 1.01 3.97
C TYR A 129 19.22 2.13 4.08
N ARG A 130 20.23 1.95 4.94
CA ARG A 130 21.35 2.89 5.09
C ARG A 130 22.47 2.77 4.04
N GLY A 131 22.38 1.79 3.12
CA GLY A 131 23.50 1.45 2.23
C GLY A 131 23.70 2.40 1.05
N ALA A 132 22.65 3.08 0.60
CA ALA A 132 22.72 4.00 -0.55
C ALA A 132 23.25 5.39 -0.14
N GLU A 133 23.10 5.75 1.13
CA GLU A 133 23.58 7.00 1.73
C GLU A 133 24.85 6.77 2.54
N MET A 134 25.65 5.79 2.09
CA MET A 134 26.99 5.60 2.60
C MET A 134 27.81 6.81 2.16
N SER A 135 28.37 7.55 3.13
CA SER A 135 29.20 8.75 2.96
C SER A 135 28.33 10.02 2.73
N ASN A 136 28.17 10.96 3.66
CA ASN A 136 29.06 12.12 3.86
C ASN A 136 28.32 13.15 4.73
N LEU A 137 29.06 14.12 5.27
CA LEU A 137 28.64 15.28 6.08
C LEU A 137 27.44 16.12 5.53
N HIS A 138 26.87 15.80 4.37
CA HIS A 138 25.76 16.48 3.71
C HIS A 138 24.69 15.52 3.12
N GLY A 139 24.60 14.28 3.60
CA GLY A 139 23.51 13.36 3.24
C GLY A 139 22.12 13.85 3.67
N SER A 140 21.05 13.24 3.17
CA SER A 140 19.70 13.52 3.67
C SER A 140 19.61 13.07 5.13
N ASP A 141 18.91 13.86 5.95
CA ASP A 141 18.60 13.47 7.32
C ASP A 141 17.60 12.31 7.39
N HIS A 142 16.86 12.08 6.30
CA HIS A 142 15.91 10.98 6.13
C HIS A 142 16.55 9.76 5.45
N VAL A 143 16.21 8.57 5.95
CA VAL A 143 16.63 7.28 5.39
C VAL A 143 15.46 6.64 4.66
N MET A 144 15.68 6.14 3.45
CA MET A 144 14.66 5.40 2.71
C MET A 144 14.14 4.19 3.50
N VAL A 145 12.81 4.07 3.57
CA VAL A 145 12.09 2.96 4.21
C VAL A 145 11.37 2.14 3.15
N PRO A 146 11.98 1.08 2.59
CA PRO A 146 11.27 0.16 1.71
C PRO A 146 10.31 -0.76 2.48
N VAL A 147 9.25 -1.18 1.80
CA VAL A 147 8.38 -2.28 2.23
C VAL A 147 8.28 -3.32 1.11
N LYS A 148 8.42 -4.59 1.47
CA LYS A 148 8.19 -5.72 0.54
C LYS A 148 6.83 -6.32 0.85
N ILE A 149 5.91 -6.25 -0.12
CA ILE A 149 4.54 -6.75 0.04
C ILE A 149 4.26 -7.83 -1.00
N ARG A 150 3.68 -8.95 -0.56
CA ARG A 150 3.17 -10.02 -1.42
C ARG A 150 1.69 -9.80 -1.73
N ILE A 151 1.38 -9.29 -2.91
CA ILE A 151 0.00 -9.08 -3.35
C ILE A 151 -0.46 -10.26 -4.21
N LYS A 152 -1.55 -10.93 -3.82
CA LYS A 152 -2.29 -11.82 -4.73
C LYS A 152 -3.21 -10.97 -5.60
N LEU A 153 -2.76 -10.69 -6.82
CA LEU A 153 -3.60 -10.07 -7.83
C LEU A 153 -4.58 -11.12 -8.34
N THR A 154 -5.87 -10.95 -8.05
CA THR A 154 -6.89 -11.59 -8.86
C THR A 154 -6.92 -10.83 -10.17
N THR A 155 -6.40 -11.44 -11.24
CA THR A 155 -6.85 -11.04 -12.57
C THR A 155 -8.37 -11.21 -12.52
N HIS A 156 -9.15 -10.19 -12.94
CA HIS A 156 -10.42 -10.57 -13.53
C HIS A 156 -9.99 -11.54 -14.61
N ARG A 157 -10.33 -12.83 -14.49
CA ARG A 157 -10.34 -13.66 -15.68
C ARG A 157 -11.09 -12.80 -16.68
N LYS A 158 -10.46 -12.41 -17.79
CA LYS A 158 -11.23 -11.96 -18.95
C LYS A 158 -12.30 -13.02 -19.03
N GLN A 159 -13.56 -12.65 -18.81
CA GLN A 159 -14.62 -13.62 -18.94
C GLN A 159 -14.48 -14.07 -20.38
N HIS A 160 -13.86 -15.23 -20.59
CA HIS A 160 -14.08 -15.95 -21.82
C HIS A 160 -15.60 -16.02 -21.86
N PRO A 161 -16.24 -15.51 -22.93
CA PRO A 161 -17.70 -15.53 -22.99
C PRO A 161 -18.13 -16.93 -22.57
N PRO A 162 -19.08 -17.07 -21.63
CA PRO A 162 -19.41 -18.35 -21.03
C PRO A 162 -19.53 -19.39 -22.15
N ARG A 163 -19.03 -20.61 -21.93
CA ARG A 163 -19.03 -21.67 -22.96
C ARG A 163 -20.38 -21.80 -23.69
N PHE A 164 -21.46 -21.43 -23.01
CA PHE A 164 -22.80 -21.21 -23.57
C PHE A 164 -22.82 -20.34 -24.84
N LEU A 165 -22.17 -19.17 -24.89
CA LEU A 165 -22.10 -18.33 -26.10
C LEU A 165 -21.43 -19.04 -27.29
N ASN A 166 -20.41 -19.87 -27.04
CA ASN A 166 -19.81 -20.70 -28.10
C ASN A 166 -20.72 -21.87 -28.51
N TYR A 167 -21.44 -22.47 -27.56
CA TYR A 167 -22.45 -23.49 -27.83
C TYR A 167 -23.62 -22.91 -28.67
N LEU A 168 -24.06 -21.70 -28.33
CA LEU A 168 -25.16 -21.01 -29.02
C LEU A 168 -24.78 -20.53 -30.42
N LYS A 169 -23.54 -20.06 -30.62
CA LYS A 169 -23.02 -19.77 -31.96
C LYS A 169 -23.06 -21.02 -32.86
N LYS A 170 -22.83 -22.21 -32.28
CA LYS A 170 -22.88 -23.49 -33.00
C LYS A 170 -24.29 -23.87 -33.47
N PHE A 171 -25.34 -23.41 -32.76
CA PHE A 171 -26.74 -23.71 -33.07
C PHE A 171 -27.51 -22.55 -33.71
N GLY A 172 -26.85 -21.47 -34.14
CA GLY A 172 -27.51 -20.36 -34.83
C GLY A 172 -28.48 -19.52 -33.99
N GLU A 173 -28.65 -19.79 -32.69
CA GLU A 173 -29.54 -19.03 -31.80
C GLU A 173 -28.88 -17.79 -31.15
N SER A 174 -27.67 -17.44 -31.61
CA SER A 174 -26.85 -16.35 -31.06
C SER A 174 -27.61 -15.03 -30.91
N GLU A 175 -28.41 -14.66 -31.90
CA GLU A 175 -29.06 -13.34 -31.95
C GLU A 175 -30.26 -13.25 -31.02
N ARG A 176 -31.10 -14.30 -31.01
CA ARG A 176 -32.29 -14.39 -30.16
C ARG A 176 -31.94 -14.33 -28.67
N ILE A 177 -30.87 -15.01 -28.27
CA ILE A 177 -30.44 -15.07 -26.88
C ILE A 177 -29.60 -13.84 -26.50
N SER A 178 -28.79 -13.29 -27.41
CA SER A 178 -28.08 -12.02 -27.17
C SER A 178 -29.06 -10.90 -26.83
N ASN A 179 -30.16 -10.79 -27.57
CA ASN A 179 -31.21 -9.81 -27.28
C ASN A 179 -31.84 -10.01 -25.90
N ARG A 180 -32.09 -11.27 -25.49
CA ARG A 180 -32.61 -11.59 -24.16
C ARG A 180 -31.65 -11.25 -23.03
N ILE A 181 -30.35 -11.51 -23.19
CA ILE A 181 -29.32 -11.18 -22.20
C ILE A 181 -29.18 -9.66 -22.08
N ILE A 182 -29.20 -8.93 -23.20
CA ILE A 182 -29.14 -7.46 -23.19
C ILE A 182 -30.37 -6.90 -22.47
N GLN A 183 -31.58 -7.38 -22.78
CA GLN A 183 -32.81 -6.97 -22.07
C GLN A 183 -32.76 -7.26 -20.57
N ALA A 184 -32.30 -8.45 -20.16
CA ALA A 184 -32.16 -8.79 -18.75
C ALA A 184 -31.13 -7.88 -18.05
N SER A 185 -30.00 -7.59 -18.70
CA SER A 185 -28.96 -6.70 -18.14
C SER A 185 -29.40 -5.24 -18.06
N GLN A 186 -30.27 -4.78 -18.98
CA GLN A 186 -30.90 -3.47 -18.89
C GLN A 186 -31.91 -3.43 -17.73
N TRP A 187 -32.67 -4.49 -17.50
CA TRP A 187 -33.64 -4.56 -16.40
C TRP A 187 -32.97 -4.42 -15.02
N TYR A 188 -31.81 -5.07 -14.81
CA TYR A 188 -30.99 -4.94 -13.58
C TYR A 188 -30.31 -3.58 -13.38
N LYS A 189 -30.27 -2.71 -14.40
CA LYS A 189 -29.71 -1.36 -14.24
C LYS A 189 -30.73 -0.35 -13.74
N TYR A 190 -32.03 -0.67 -13.82
CA TYR A 190 -33.12 0.25 -13.51
C TYR A 190 -34.00 -0.19 -12.32
N HIS A 191 -33.67 -1.32 -11.68
CA HIS A 191 -34.29 -1.82 -10.45
C HIS A 191 -33.19 -2.25 -9.48
#